data_AF-A0AAE1E7I2-F1
#
_entry.id   AF-A0AAE1E7I2-F1
#
_cell.length_a   1.000
_cell.length_b   1.000
_cell.length_c   1.000
_cell.angle_alpha   90.00
_cell.angle_beta   90.00
_cell.angle_gamma   90.00
#
_symmetry.space_group_name_H-M   'P 1'
#
loop_
_entity.id
_entity.type
_entity.pdbx_description
1 polymer ?
#
loop_
_entity_poly.entity_id
_entity_poly.type
_entity_poly.pdbx_seq_one_letter_code
_entity_poly.pdbx_strand_id
1 'polypeptide(L)'
;MGLVDKSTLVLPDVGDIMGLVYKSALVLPDVGDIMGLVDKYALVLPEVGDIMGLVDKSSLVLPDVGDIMGLVDKSTLVLPDVGDIMGLADKSTLVLPDVGDTMGLADKSTLVLPDVGDTMSLVQDHLSK
;
A
#
# COMPACT_ATOMS: atom_id res chain seq x y z
N MET A 1 0.50 13.24 -17.36
CA MET A 1 -0.81 13.50 -18.01
C MET A 1 -1.86 13.09 -16.98
N GLY A 2 -2.52 14.04 -16.32
CA GLY A 2 -3.38 13.74 -15.17
C GLY A 2 -4.73 13.20 -15.62
N LEU A 3 -5.05 11.96 -15.25
CA LEU A 3 -6.31 11.32 -15.58
C LEU A 3 -7.31 11.58 -14.44
N VAL A 4 -8.37 12.31 -14.75
CA VAL A 4 -9.50 12.53 -13.86
C VAL A 4 -10.75 12.25 -14.67
N ASP A 5 -11.39 11.10 -14.48
CA ASP A 5 -12.85 11.02 -14.51
C ASP A 5 -13.40 9.75 -13.82
N LYS A 6 -14.69 9.83 -13.51
CA LYS A 6 -15.43 9.15 -12.45
C LYS A 6 -15.73 7.68 -12.73
N SER A 7 -15.58 6.88 -11.67
CA SER A 7 -16.30 5.64 -11.31
C SER A 7 -15.50 4.34 -11.41
N THR A 8 -14.76 4.04 -12.48
CA THR A 8 -13.71 3.00 -12.50
C THR A 8 -12.85 3.26 -13.71
N LEU A 9 -11.56 3.48 -13.51
CA LEU A 9 -10.62 3.78 -14.57
C LEU A 9 -9.72 2.56 -14.72
N VAL A 10 -9.86 1.88 -15.86
CA VAL A 10 -9.05 0.73 -16.27
C VAL A 10 -8.18 1.20 -17.44
N LEU A 11 -6.87 1.36 -17.20
CA LEU A 11 -5.90 1.58 -18.27
C LEU A 11 -5.23 0.25 -18.61
N PRO A 12 -4.72 0.06 -19.84
CA PRO A 12 -3.66 -0.91 -20.08
C PRO A 12 -2.40 -0.52 -19.27
N ASP A 13 -1.42 -1.42 -19.20
CA ASP A 13 -0.14 -1.30 -18.49
C ASP A 13 0.33 0.16 -18.36
N VAL A 14 0.47 0.61 -17.12
CA VAL A 14 0.84 1.97 -16.80
C VAL A 14 2.31 1.96 -16.43
N GLY A 15 3.14 2.70 -17.17
CA GLY A 15 4.54 2.92 -16.74
C GLY A 15 4.62 3.72 -15.44
N ASP A 16 5.82 4.21 -15.12
CA ASP A 16 6.05 4.90 -13.85
C ASP A 16 5.11 6.10 -13.63
N ILE A 17 4.65 6.24 -12.38
CA ILE A 17 3.71 7.25 -11.95
C ILE A 17 4.42 8.23 -11.01
N MET A 18 4.65 9.47 -11.46
CA MET A 18 5.11 10.57 -10.59
C MET A 18 3.93 11.43 -10.11
N GLY A 19 3.14 10.91 -9.18
CA GLY A 19 2.03 11.63 -8.57
C GLY A 19 0.66 11.22 -9.11
N LEU A 20 -0.06 10.38 -8.35
CA LEU A 20 -1.45 10.04 -8.61
C LEU A 20 -2.34 10.44 -7.45
N VAL A 21 -3.36 11.24 -7.74
CA VAL A 21 -4.42 11.55 -6.78
C VAL A 21 -5.75 11.24 -7.44
N TYR A 22 -6.48 10.30 -6.86
CA TYR A 22 -7.78 9.93 -7.38
C TYR A 22 -8.80 9.85 -6.24
N LYS A 23 -10.08 9.80 -6.62
CA LYS A 23 -11.22 9.97 -5.69
C LYS A 23 -12.34 8.97 -6.00
N SER A 24 -12.04 7.83 -6.59
CA SER A 24 -12.99 6.79 -7.00
C SER A 24 -12.29 5.44 -7.01
N ALA A 25 -12.95 4.33 -7.35
CA ALA A 25 -12.22 3.08 -7.52
C ALA A 25 -11.27 3.16 -8.73
N LEU A 26 -10.03 2.70 -8.58
CA LEU A 26 -9.03 2.63 -9.64
C LEU A 26 -8.51 1.19 -9.72
N VAL A 27 -8.52 0.63 -10.93
CA VAL A 27 -7.97 -0.70 -11.19
C VAL A 27 -7.04 -0.60 -12.39
N LEU A 28 -5.74 -0.72 -12.14
CA LEU A 28 -4.73 -0.77 -13.21
C LEU A 28 -4.07 -2.15 -13.11
N PRO A 29 -3.98 -2.91 -14.21
CA PRO A 29 -3.47 -4.29 -14.19
C PRO A 29 -2.00 -4.33 -13.76
N ASP A 30 -1.14 -3.62 -14.49
CA ASP A 30 0.29 -3.57 -14.21
C ASP A 30 0.71 -2.10 -14.12
N VAL A 31 1.43 -1.76 -13.05
CA VAL A 31 1.97 -0.42 -12.82
C VAL A 31 3.48 -0.51 -12.59
N GLY A 32 4.25 0.34 -13.26
CA GLY A 32 5.66 0.54 -12.94
C GLY A 32 5.86 1.17 -11.56
N ASP A 33 6.96 1.89 -11.38
CA ASP A 33 7.26 2.49 -10.08
C ASP A 33 6.30 3.65 -9.79
N ILE A 34 5.86 3.76 -8.54
CA ILE A 34 4.94 4.81 -8.08
C ILE A 34 5.68 5.74 -7.13
N MET A 35 5.88 6.98 -7.55
CA MET A 35 6.34 8.06 -6.70
C MET A 35 5.16 8.99 -6.35
N GLY A 36 4.63 8.85 -5.14
CA GLY A 36 3.56 9.69 -4.62
C GLY A 36 2.16 9.24 -5.07
N LEU A 37 1.48 8.48 -4.25
CA LEU A 37 0.09 8.06 -4.47
C LEU A 37 -0.80 8.48 -3.31
N VAL A 38 -1.95 9.06 -3.63
CA VAL A 38 -2.99 9.39 -2.66
C VAL A 38 -4.32 8.80 -3.10
N ASP A 39 -4.75 7.76 -2.39
CA ASP A 39 -6.10 7.21 -2.50
C ASP A 39 -7.04 7.84 -1.46
N LYS A 40 -8.33 7.88 -1.81
CA LYS A 40 -9.42 8.26 -0.93
C LYS A 40 -10.55 7.22 -0.85
N TYR A 41 -10.58 6.18 -1.69
CA TYR A 41 -11.68 5.20 -1.70
C TYR A 41 -11.28 3.74 -1.87
N ALA A 42 -10.66 3.37 -3.00
CA ALA A 42 -10.33 1.98 -3.28
C ALA A 42 -9.32 1.89 -4.41
N LEU A 43 -8.13 1.37 -4.10
CA LEU A 43 -7.12 1.00 -5.08
C LEU A 43 -7.04 -0.53 -5.18
N VAL A 44 -7.04 -1.04 -6.41
CA VAL A 44 -6.55 -2.40 -6.67
C VAL A 44 -5.55 -2.34 -7.81
N LEU A 45 -4.27 -2.58 -7.53
CA LEU A 45 -3.24 -2.75 -8.55
C LEU A 45 -2.66 -4.16 -8.38
N PRO A 46 -2.99 -5.11 -9.26
CA PRO A 46 -2.48 -6.48 -9.20
C PRO A 46 -0.97 -6.58 -9.11
N GLU A 47 -0.25 -5.83 -9.95
CA GLU A 47 1.22 -5.82 -9.99
C GLU A 47 1.71 -4.37 -9.98
N VAL A 48 2.60 -4.05 -9.04
CA VAL A 48 3.23 -2.74 -8.90
C VAL A 48 4.74 -2.92 -8.73
N GLY A 49 5.52 -2.07 -9.38
CA GLY A 49 6.94 -1.89 -9.05
C GLY A 49 7.14 -1.29 -7.66
N ASP A 50 8.21 -0.53 -7.49
CA ASP A 50 8.51 0.08 -6.20
C ASP A 50 7.56 1.25 -5.90
N ILE A 51 7.18 1.40 -4.63
CA ILE A 51 6.31 2.48 -4.17
C ILE A 51 7.09 3.41 -3.25
N MET A 52 7.27 4.65 -3.68
CA MET A 52 7.77 5.74 -2.84
C MET A 52 6.64 6.70 -2.49
N GLY A 53 6.18 6.66 -1.24
CA GLY A 53 5.19 7.60 -0.72
C GLY A 53 3.77 7.25 -1.13
N LEU A 54 3.10 6.46 -0.30
CA LEU A 54 1.69 6.11 -0.47
C LEU A 54 0.87 6.60 0.72
N VAL A 55 -0.28 7.21 0.45
CA VAL A 55 -1.27 7.58 1.46
C VAL A 55 -2.62 7.02 1.04
N ASP A 56 -3.05 5.97 1.72
CA ASP A 56 -4.42 5.48 1.62
C ASP A 56 -5.27 6.02 2.80
N LYS A 57 -6.56 6.19 2.54
CA LYS A 57 -7.56 6.62 3.50
C LYS A 57 -8.73 5.65 3.59
N SER A 58 -8.60 4.47 3.00
CA SER A 58 -9.71 3.59 2.70
C SER A 58 -9.21 2.15 2.48
N SER A 59 -9.48 1.51 1.35
CA SER A 59 -9.05 0.13 1.14
C SER A 59 -8.02 0.07 0.04
N LEU A 60 -6.85 -0.44 0.38
CA LEU A 60 -5.74 -0.68 -0.52
C LEU A 60 -5.46 -2.18 -0.59
N VAL A 61 -5.56 -2.73 -1.80
CA VAL A 61 -5.18 -4.12 -2.08
C VAL A 61 -4.16 -4.11 -3.20
N LEU A 62 -2.92 -4.51 -2.89
CA LEU A 62 -1.85 -4.68 -3.86
C LEU A 62 -1.32 -6.11 -3.72
N PRO A 63 -1.77 -7.05 -4.58
CA PRO A 63 -1.38 -8.45 -4.53
C PRO A 63 0.13 -8.69 -4.59
N ASP A 64 0.82 -7.96 -5.47
CA ASP A 64 2.25 -8.09 -5.73
C ASP A 64 2.85 -6.68 -5.87
N VAL A 65 3.82 -6.38 -5.00
CA VAL A 65 4.50 -5.09 -4.95
C VAL A 65 6.00 -5.30 -4.79
N GLY A 66 6.80 -4.48 -5.45
CA GLY A 66 8.22 -4.33 -5.12
C GLY A 66 8.45 -3.75 -3.72
N ASP A 67 9.49 -2.94 -3.58
CA ASP A 67 9.80 -2.33 -2.29
C ASP A 67 8.88 -1.15 -1.98
N ILE A 68 8.53 -0.97 -0.71
CA ILE A 68 7.71 0.15 -0.26
C ILE A 68 8.52 1.07 0.65
N MET A 69 8.70 2.32 0.22
CA MET A 69 9.24 3.39 1.04
C MET A 69 8.15 4.41 1.39
N GLY A 70 7.73 4.43 2.65
CA GLY A 70 6.81 5.42 3.19
C GLY A 70 5.37 5.14 2.79
N LEU A 71 4.67 4.36 3.61
CA LEU A 71 3.25 4.07 3.46
C LEU A 71 2.47 4.55 4.70
N VAL A 72 1.36 5.24 4.46
CA VAL A 72 0.41 5.60 5.50
C VAL A 72 -0.96 5.10 5.10
N ASP A 73 -1.45 4.07 5.80
CA ASP A 73 -2.83 3.64 5.70
C ASP A 73 -3.65 4.12 6.91
N LYS A 74 -4.94 4.31 6.70
CA LYS A 74 -5.89 4.68 7.75
C LYS A 74 -7.05 3.71 7.88
N SER A 75 -7.06 2.58 7.19
CA SER A 75 -8.25 1.76 7.07
C SER A 75 -7.97 0.28 6.79
N THR A 76 -7.72 -0.18 5.57
CA THR A 76 -7.43 -1.60 5.35
C THR A 76 -6.40 -1.74 4.26
N LEU A 77 -5.24 -2.25 4.68
CA LEU A 77 -4.12 -2.54 3.82
C LEU A 77 -3.90 -4.05 3.74
N VAL A 78 -3.96 -4.57 2.51
CA VAL A 78 -3.67 -5.97 2.21
C VAL A 78 -2.58 -6.00 1.14
N LEU A 79 -1.38 -6.45 1.53
CA LEU A 79 -0.25 -6.66 0.63
C LEU A 79 0.20 -8.13 0.79
N PRO A 80 -0.37 -9.06 0.00
CA PRO A 80 -0.07 -10.48 0.07
C PRO A 80 1.40 -10.82 -0.13
N ASP A 81 2.03 -10.18 -1.11
CA ASP A 81 3.42 -10.38 -1.50
C ASP A 81 4.04 -9.00 -1.71
N VAL A 82 5.09 -8.70 -0.95
CA VAL A 82 5.79 -7.42 -1.01
C VAL A 82 7.27 -7.62 -0.75
N GLY A 83 8.10 -6.82 -1.41
CA GLY A 83 9.52 -6.72 -1.10
C GLY A 83 9.78 -6.13 0.28
N ASP A 84 10.83 -5.32 0.39
CA ASP A 84 11.17 -4.68 1.66
C ASP A 84 10.23 -3.50 1.96
N ILE A 85 9.88 -3.31 3.23
CA ILE A 85 9.07 -2.17 3.69
C ILE A 85 9.89 -1.25 4.58
N MET A 86 10.06 -0.01 4.16
CA MET A 86 10.65 1.05 4.96
C MET A 86 9.63 2.14 5.28
N GLY A 87 9.18 2.18 6.55
CA GLY A 87 8.29 3.18 7.10
C GLY A 87 6.85 2.94 6.70
N LEU A 88 6.12 2.20 7.54
CA LEU A 88 4.70 1.94 7.37
C LEU A 88 3.96 2.39 8.62
N ALA A 89 2.91 3.18 8.44
CA ALA A 89 2.02 3.56 9.50
C ALA A 89 0.60 3.14 9.13
N ASP A 90 0.13 2.06 9.73
CA ASP A 90 -1.28 1.65 9.67
C ASP A 90 -2.03 2.08 10.93
N LYS A 91 -3.32 2.35 10.78
CA LYS A 91 -4.20 2.74 11.89
C LYS A 91 -5.37 1.79 12.09
N SER A 92 -5.43 0.67 11.36
CA SER A 92 -6.60 -0.18 11.33
C SER A 92 -6.23 -1.62 11.06
N THR A 93 -6.36 -2.12 9.82
CA THR A 93 -6.05 -3.52 9.51
C THR A 93 -4.91 -3.61 8.52
N LEU A 94 -3.83 -4.24 8.95
CA LEU A 94 -2.64 -4.54 8.16
C LEU A 94 -2.49 -6.06 7.99
N VAL A 95 -2.49 -6.51 6.73
CA VAL A 95 -2.28 -7.92 6.39
C VAL A 95 -1.10 -8.03 5.42
N LEU A 96 0.04 -8.55 5.90
CA LEU A 96 1.24 -8.83 5.11
C LEU A 96 1.66 -10.30 5.35
N PRO A 97 1.14 -11.25 4.56
CA PRO A 97 1.43 -12.66 4.73
C PRO A 97 2.81 -13.07 4.25
N ASP A 98 3.35 -12.43 3.22
CA ASP A 98 4.70 -12.62 2.70
C ASP A 98 5.32 -11.24 2.47
N VAL A 99 6.36 -10.91 3.22
CA VAL A 99 7.07 -9.64 3.12
C VAL A 99 8.56 -9.85 3.39
N GLY A 100 9.39 -9.11 2.66
CA GLY A 100 10.82 -9.02 2.93
C GLY A 100 11.18 -8.41 4.29
N ASP A 101 12.29 -7.68 4.33
CA ASP A 101 12.72 -6.99 5.54
C ASP A 101 11.81 -5.78 5.81
N THR A 102 11.51 -5.53 7.08
CA THR A 102 10.65 -4.43 7.48
C THR A 102 11.34 -3.50 8.47
N MET A 103 11.26 -2.19 8.23
CA MET A 103 11.80 -1.17 9.11
C MET A 103 10.75 -0.11 9.42
N GLY A 104 10.50 0.14 10.71
CA GLY A 104 9.61 1.21 11.15
C GLY A 104 8.13 0.95 10.83
N LEU A 105 7.64 -0.26 11.13
CA LEU A 105 6.21 -0.55 11.11
C LEU A 105 5.56 -0.01 12.40
N ALA A 106 4.52 0.79 12.24
CA ALA A 106 3.65 1.25 13.31
C ALA A 106 2.22 0.84 12.98
N ASP A 107 1.64 -0.04 13.79
CA ASP A 107 0.25 -0.44 13.70
C ASP A 107 -0.50 -0.06 14.99
N LYS A 108 -1.78 0.29 14.85
CA LYS A 108 -2.64 0.67 15.98
C LYS A 108 -3.82 -0.28 16.19
N SER A 109 -4.00 -1.30 15.35
CA SER A 109 -5.08 -2.26 15.57
C SER A 109 -4.70 -3.70 15.22
N THR A 110 -5.00 -4.16 14.01
CA THR A 110 -4.88 -5.58 13.64
C THR A 110 -3.72 -5.76 12.69
N LEU A 111 -2.74 -6.56 13.09
CA LEU A 111 -1.55 -6.85 12.31
C LEU A 111 -1.40 -8.36 12.12
N VAL A 112 -1.27 -8.78 10.87
CA VAL A 112 -1.11 -10.19 10.46
C VAL A 112 0.18 -10.31 9.66
N LEU A 113 1.18 -10.99 10.24
CA LEU A 113 2.56 -11.15 9.74
C LEU A 113 3.07 -12.59 9.91
N PRO A 114 2.54 -13.58 9.15
CA PRO A 114 2.98 -14.97 9.25
C PRO A 114 4.37 -15.25 8.67
N ASP A 115 4.75 -14.62 7.55
CA ASP A 115 6.08 -14.76 6.93
C ASP A 115 6.66 -13.37 6.64
N VAL A 116 7.66 -13.00 7.44
CA VAL A 116 8.34 -11.69 7.35
C VAL A 116 9.83 -11.94 7.50
N GLY A 117 10.63 -11.22 6.72
CA GLY A 117 12.06 -11.09 6.92
C GLY A 117 12.43 -10.41 8.25
N ASP A 118 13.58 -9.78 8.30
CA ASP A 118 14.05 -9.12 9.52
C ASP A 118 13.22 -7.86 9.81
N THR A 119 12.67 -7.77 11.03
CA THR A 119 11.89 -6.61 11.47
C THR A 119 12.69 -5.70 12.39
N MET A 120 13.03 -4.49 11.94
CA MET A 120 13.67 -3.44 12.74
C MET A 120 12.64 -2.37 13.11
N SER A 121 12.11 -2.45 14.33
CA SER A 121 11.06 -1.58 14.90
C SER A 121 9.64 -1.93 14.47
N LEU A 122 8.92 -2.55 15.41
CA LEU A 122 7.46 -2.75 15.38
C LEU A 122 6.86 -2.00 16.58
N VAL A 123 5.94 -1.07 16.34
CA VAL A 123 5.14 -0.45 17.40
C VAL A 123 3.69 -0.87 17.20
N GLN A 124 3.17 -1.71 18.10
CA GLN A 124 1.77 -2.12 18.13
C GLN A 124 1.07 -1.45 19.31
N ASP A 125 0.14 -0.54 19.04
CA ASP A 125 -0.63 0.17 20.07
C ASP A 125 -1.95 -0.58 20.34
N HIS A 126 -1.86 -1.78 20.91
CA HIS A 126 -3.04 -2.59 21.24
C HIS A 126 -3.75 -2.01 22.48
N LEU A 127 -4.67 -1.06 22.30
CA LEU A 127 -5.67 -0.73 23.31
C LEU A 127 -6.77 -1.80 23.30
N SER A 128 -6.48 -2.96 23.88
CA SER A 128 -7.54 -3.86 24.36
C SER A 128 -8.28 -3.16 25.51
N LYS A 129 -9.58 -2.94 25.34
CA LYS A 129 -10.50 -2.73 26.47
C LYS A 129 -10.89 -4.06 27.09
#